data_AF-A0A6N7M8D0-F1
#
_entry.id   AF-A0A6N7M8D0-F1
#
_cell.length_a   1.000
_cell.length_b   1.000
_cell.length_c   1.000
_cell.angle_alpha   90.00
_cell.angle_beta   90.00
_cell.angle_gamma   90.00
#
_symmetry.space_group_name_H-M   'P 1'
#
loop_
_entity.id
_entity.type
_entity.pdbx_description
1 polymer ?
#
loop_
_entity_poly.entity_id
_entity_poly.type
_entity_poly.pdbx_seq_one_letter_code
_entity_poly.pdbx_strand_id
1 'polypeptide(L)' 'METPYRNQKLLEDLLKTCWSDTKLCIAADITLTTEFIKTKTIQEWKTNIPDIHKRPTIFIIQGG' A
#
# COMPACT_ATOMS: atom_id res chain seq x y z
N MET A 1 -0.18 11.49 11.90
CA MET A 1 -1.11 10.34 11.87
C MET A 1 -1.88 10.45 10.56
N GLU A 2 -1.56 9.64 9.56
CA GLU A 2 -2.30 9.66 8.28
C GLU A 2 -3.74 9.24 8.58
N THR A 3 -4.69 10.13 8.31
CA THR A 3 -6.10 9.85 8.60
C THR A 3 -6.58 8.75 7.66
N PRO A 4 -7.42 7.80 8.11
CA PRO A 4 -7.80 6.59 7.35
C PRO A 4 -8.38 6.85 5.94
N TYR A 5 -8.83 8.08 5.69
CA TYR A 5 -9.34 8.54 4.39
C TYR A 5 -8.24 8.81 3.35
N ARG A 6 -6.98 8.97 3.75
CA ARG A 6 -5.87 9.31 2.84
C ARG A 6 -5.12 8.11 2.27
N ASN A 7 -5.25 6.93 2.87
CA ASN A 7 -4.49 5.75 2.47
C ASN A 7 -4.72 5.36 1.01
N GLN A 8 -5.97 5.44 0.53
CA GLN A 8 -6.29 5.14 -0.87
C GLN A 8 -5.65 6.16 -1.83
N LYS A 9 -5.74 7.45 -1.50
CA LYS A 9 -5.16 8.53 -2.28
C LYS A 9 -3.63 8.42 -2.32
N LEU A 10 -3.00 8.11 -1.18
CA LEU A 10 -1.57 7.89 -1.08
C LEU A 10 -1.14 6.69 -1.93
N LEU A 11 -1.85 5.57 -1.84
CA LEU A 11 -1.58 4.41 -2.68
C LEU A 11 -1.63 4.76 -4.17
N GLU A 12 -2.66 5.47 -4.61
CA GLU A 12 -2.74 5.94 -6.00
C GLU A 12 -1.56 6.82 -6.41
N ASP A 13 -1.09 7.69 -5.51
CA ASP A 13 0.07 8.56 -5.76
C ASP A 13 1.37 7.75 -5.85
N LEU A 14 1.59 6.81 -4.93
CA LEU A 14 2.74 5.89 -4.95
C LEU A 14 2.79 5.07 -6.24
N LEU A 15 1.65 4.55 -6.70
CA LEU A 15 1.58 3.80 -7.94
C LEU A 15 1.88 4.67 -9.18
N LYS A 16 1.59 5.98 -9.13
CA LYS A 16 1.88 6.91 -10.23
C LYS A 16 3.32 7.41 -10.21
N THR A 17 3.90 7.60 -9.03
CA THR A 17 5.19 8.26 -8.84
C THR A 17 6.38 7.29 -8.81
N CYS A 18 6.21 6.09 -8.23
CA CYS A 18 7.31 5.14 -8.08
C CYS A 18 7.60 4.33 -9.37
N TRP A 19 8.85 3.88 -9.51
CA TRP A 19 9.26 3.01 -10.61
C TRP A 19 8.61 1.63 -10.52
N SER A 20 8.39 1.01 -11.68
CA SER A 20 7.69 -0.28 -11.80
C SER A 20 8.30 -1.40 -10.96
N ASP A 21 9.63 -1.45 -10.85
CA ASP A 21 10.38 -2.47 -10.11
C ASP A 21 10.50 -2.18 -8.60
N THR A 22 10.19 -0.96 -8.17
CA THR A 22 10.23 -0.60 -6.74
C THR A 22 9.30 -1.52 -5.94
N LYS A 23 9.80 -2.05 -4.83
CA LYS A 23 8.98 -2.89 -3.94
C LYS A 23 8.22 -2.01 -2.96
N LEU A 24 6.92 -2.24 -2.90
CA LEU A 24 6.00 -1.60 -1.97
C LEU A 24 5.38 -2.69 -1.07
N CYS A 25 5.57 -2.56 0.23
CA CYS A 25 4.82 -3.32 1.22
C CYS A 25 3.65 -2.48 1.73
N ILE A 26 2.47 -3.10 1.76
CA ILE A 26 1.24 -2.55 2.32
C ILE A 26 0.84 -3.48 3.47
N ALA A 27 0.87 -2.93 4.68
CA ALA A 27 0.49 -3.62 5.91
C ALA A 27 -0.71 -2.90 6.53
N ALA A 28 -1.90 -3.50 6.46
CA ALA A 28 -3.13 -3.00 7.04
C ALA A 28 -3.65 -3.94 8.13
N ASP A 29 -4.32 -3.37 9.14
CA ASP A 29 -5.02 -4.14 10.17
C ASP A 29 -4.13 -5.16 10.93
N ILE A 30 -2.85 -4.85 11.15
CA ILE A 30 -1.81 -5.78 11.66
C ILE A 30 -2.22 -6.52 12.95
N THR A 31 -3.07 -5.94 13.79
CA THR A 31 -3.53 -6.56 15.04
C THR A 31 -4.98 -7.02 15.02
N LEU A 32 -5.66 -6.94 13.87
CA LEU A 32 -7.05 -7.33 13.70
C LEU A 32 -7.15 -8.62 12.87
N THR A 33 -8.30 -9.29 12.94
CA THR A 33 -8.57 -10.52 12.15
C THR A 33 -8.58 -10.28 10.65
N THR A 34 -8.67 -9.02 10.21
CA THR A 34 -8.62 -8.58 8.81
C THR A 34 -7.20 -8.25 8.35
N GLU A 35 -6.16 -8.68 9.07
CA GLU A 35 -4.75 -8.44 8.73
C GLU A 35 -4.47 -8.64 7.23
N PHE A 36 -3.81 -7.64 6.65
CA PHE A 36 -3.37 -7.68 5.26
C PHE A 36 -1.94 -7.18 5.19
N ILE A 37 -0.98 -8.07 4.97
CA ILE A 37 0.43 -7.70 4.80
C ILE A 37 0.93 -8.35 3.52
N LYS A 38 1.27 -7.52 2.52
CA LYS A 38 1.81 -8.00 1.25
C LYS A 38 2.88 -7.06 0.73
N THR A 39 3.92 -7.64 0.17
CA THR A 39 4.98 -6.94 -0.56
C THR A 39 4.92 -7.35 -2.01
N LYS A 40 4.84 -6.37 -2.91
CA LYS A 40 4.88 -6.57 -4.36
C LYS A 40 5.61 -5.41 -5.03
N THR A 41 6.01 -5.60 -6.27
CA THR A 41 6.48 -4.48 -7.11
C THR A 41 5.33 -3.52 -7.43
N ILE A 42 5.64 -2.26 -7.75
CA ILE A 42 4.63 -1.28 -8.20
C ILE A 42 3.88 -1.78 -9.43
N GLN A 43 4.56 -2.46 -10.36
CA GLN A 43 3.91 -3.07 -11.52
C GLN A 43 2.85 -4.09 -11.14
N GLU A 44 3.15 -4.98 -10.20
CA GLU A 44 2.19 -5.98 -9.73
C GLU A 44 1.01 -5.33 -8.99
N TRP A 45 1.26 -4.29 -8.19
CA TRP A 45 0.18 -3.58 -7.51
C TRP A 45 -0.79 -2.88 -8.47
N LYS A 46 -0.30 -2.38 -9.61
CA LYS A 46 -1.15 -1.80 -10.67
C LYS A 46 -2.15 -2.80 -11.25
N THR A 47 -1.82 -4.10 -11.24
CA THR A 47 -2.73 -5.15 -11.73
C THR A 47 -3.83 -5.52 -10.72
N ASN A 48 -3.58 -5.31 -9.43
CA ASN A 48 -4.51 -5.65 -8.36
C ASN A 48 -4.31 -4.69 -7.17
N ILE A 49 -5.04 -3.59 -7.21
CA ILE A 49 -4.99 -2.54 -6.19
C ILE A 49 -5.85 -2.98 -5.00
N PRO A 50 -5.26 -3.10 -3.79
CA PRO A 50 -6.00 -3.53 -2.61
C PRO A 50 -6.94 -2.42 -2.11
N ASP A 51 -8.10 -2.81 -1.59
CA ASP A 51 -8.98 -1.91 -0.86
C ASP A 51 -8.49 -1.73 0.57
N ILE A 52 -7.94 -0.55 0.83
CA ILE A 52 -7.41 -0.13 2.13
C ILE A 52 -8.12 1.12 2.66
N HIS A 53 -9.25 1.45 2.06
CA HIS A 53 -10.03 2.62 2.44
C HIS A 53 -10.52 2.49 3.89
N LYS A 54 -10.23 3.49 4.72
CA LYS A 54 -10.57 3.53 6.16
C LYS A 54 -9.87 2.46 7.02
N ARG A 55 -8.85 1.76 6.51
CA ARG A 55 -8.12 0.74 7.26
C ARG A 55 -6.79 1.31 7.76
N PRO A 56 -6.42 1.22 9.06
CA PRO A 56 -5.09 1.61 9.52
C PRO A 56 -4.03 0.88 8.70
N THR A 57 -3.19 1.61 7.97
CA THR A 57 -2.27 1.07 6.97
C THR A 57 -0.89 1.70 7.12
N ILE A 58 0.14 0.87 6.95
CA ILE A 58 1.55 1.26 6.89
C ILE A 58 2.06 0.94 5.48
N PHE A 59 2.77 1.89 4.89
CA PHE A 59 3.45 1.74 3.61
C PHE A 59 4.96 1.70 3.83
N ILE A 60 5.64 0.72 3.24
CA ILE A 60 7.10 0.63 3.24
C ILE A 60 7.56 0.57 1.80
N ILE A 61 8.43 1.50 1.42
CA ILE A 61 9.05 1.56 0.10
C ILE A 61 10.49 1.08 0.25
N GLN A 62 10.86 0.09 -0.55
CA GLN A 62 12.23 -0.39 -0.62
C GLN A 62 12.79 -0.05 -2.00
N GLY A 63 13.76 0.87 -2.03
CA GLY A 63 14.59 1.15 -3.20
C GLY A 63 15.59 0.01 -3.41
N GLY A 64 15.66 -0.49 -4.63
CA GLY A 64 16.71 -1.40 -5.09
C GLY A 64 18.00 -0.66 -5.38
#